data_AF-A0A261AQ26-F1
#
_entry.id   AF-A0A261AQ26-F1
#
_cell.length_a   1.000
_cell.length_b   1.000
_cell.length_c   1.000
_cell.angle_alpha   90.00
_cell.angle_beta   90.00
_cell.angle_gamma   90.00
#
_symmetry.space_group_name_H-M   'P 1'
#
loop_
_entity.id
_entity.type
_entity.pdbx_description
1 polymer ?
#
loop_
_entity_poly.entity_id
_entity_poly.type
_entity_poly.pdbx_seq_one_letter_code
_entity_poly.pdbx_strand_id
1 'polypeptide(L)'
;MKHVVTDDFRADLEVVDNEDVDNGQNKAPILYKSLKSNDKYIVKSDLFVFLQNMVLEFTHPNRWNYVSLIAYCLKAQEEKLTECLEFVKFNDEVADELEKKLKHELKKKPFNNVIFERLKEELSRLNMDQITETFKNLTPKVNWDSNIWKTIRIHSLLTDLHEIWPIREIPRVMAATFMKYGLTLRSLQDVIDDNPKMFRPSETKTVPTVVRVFEDEDEPRYVMKSELSGEVETDTEDARILHTMRMEDVIGTDNIERKQQKLGALHK
;
A
#
# COMPACT_ATOMS: atom_id res chain seq x y z
N MET A 1 -55.02 18.28 -12.60
CA MET A 1 -55.62 17.74 -11.35
C MET A 1 -54.50 17.03 -10.61
N LYS A 2 -53.88 17.70 -9.64
CA LYS A 2 -54.01 17.48 -8.17
C LYS A 2 -53.38 16.13 -7.76
N HIS A 3 -52.17 16.10 -7.17
CA HIS A 3 -51.84 16.22 -5.72
C HIS A 3 -52.59 15.18 -4.87
N VAL A 4 -52.02 14.36 -3.98
CA VAL A 4 -51.22 14.59 -2.73
C VAL A 4 -50.71 13.18 -2.28
N VAL A 5 -49.42 12.90 -2.03
CA VAL A 5 -48.63 12.87 -0.75
C VAL A 5 -49.24 12.10 0.44
N THR A 6 -48.41 11.23 1.06
CA THR A 6 -48.17 10.97 2.51
C THR A 6 -47.66 9.52 2.65
N ASP A 7 -46.37 9.27 2.91
CA ASP A 7 -45.60 9.37 4.17
C ASP A 7 -45.45 8.01 4.89
N ASP A 8 -44.34 7.89 5.62
CA ASP A 8 -43.91 6.84 6.56
C ASP A 8 -43.27 5.55 6.02
N PHE A 9 -41.94 5.58 5.89
CA PHE A 9 -41.06 4.65 6.61
C PHE A 9 -39.78 5.41 7.01
N ARG A 10 -39.86 6.11 8.14
CA ARG A 10 -38.72 6.51 8.96
C ARG A 10 -38.25 5.26 9.69
N ALA A 11 -37.12 4.70 9.28
CA ALA A 11 -36.33 3.84 10.15
C ALA A 11 -35.07 4.63 10.49
N ASP A 12 -35.01 5.08 11.73
CA ASP A 12 -33.82 5.62 12.36
C ASP A 12 -32.71 4.57 12.26
N LEU A 13 -31.71 4.84 11.42
CA LEU A 13 -30.44 4.14 11.47
C LEU A 13 -29.45 5.13 12.06
N GLU A 14 -29.21 4.92 13.36
CA GLU A 14 -28.13 5.52 14.10
C GLU A 14 -26.84 5.43 13.28
N VAL A 15 -26.17 6.58 13.18
CA VAL A 15 -24.79 6.67 12.71
C VAL A 15 -23.96 5.85 13.68
N VAL A 16 -23.70 4.59 13.34
CA VAL A 16 -22.60 3.84 13.92
C VAL A 16 -21.36 4.49 13.33
N ASP A 17 -20.62 5.19 14.19
CA ASP A 17 -19.30 5.75 13.90
C ASP A 17 -18.43 4.66 13.25
N ASN A 18 -18.33 4.72 11.92
CA ASN A 18 -17.34 3.97 11.16
C ASN A 18 -16.02 4.75 11.22
N GLU A 19 -15.47 4.89 12.42
CA GLU A 19 -14.03 5.09 12.55
C GLU A 19 -13.38 3.77 12.09
N ASP A 20 -12.67 3.83 10.95
CA ASP A 20 -11.91 2.77 10.24
C ASP A 20 -12.43 2.33 8.86
N VAL A 21 -13.34 3.09 8.26
CA VAL A 21 -13.48 3.11 6.79
C VAL A 21 -13.45 4.56 6.30
N ASP A 22 -12.35 5.26 6.58
CA ASP A 22 -12.13 6.56 5.95
C ASP A 22 -11.88 6.35 4.45
N ASN A 23 -12.89 6.74 3.67
CA ASN A 23 -12.92 7.04 2.24
C ASN A 23 -11.55 6.99 1.54
N GLY A 24 -11.13 5.77 1.17
CA GLY A 24 -10.07 5.50 0.21
C GLY A 24 -10.42 5.97 -1.20
N GLN A 25 -10.80 7.25 -1.35
CA GLN A 25 -10.74 7.94 -2.62
C GLN A 25 -9.34 7.73 -3.17
N ASN A 26 -9.33 7.34 -4.43
CA ASN A 26 -8.22 7.18 -5.34
C ASN A 26 -7.28 8.41 -5.27
N LYS A 27 -6.46 8.52 -4.22
CA LYS A 27 -5.49 9.61 -4.09
C LYS A 27 -4.34 9.23 -5.00
N ALA A 28 -4.25 9.95 -6.12
CA ALA A 28 -3.04 9.95 -6.92
C ALA A 28 -1.84 10.18 -5.98
N PRO A 29 -0.72 9.45 -6.15
CA PRO A 29 0.41 9.58 -5.25
C PRO A 29 0.88 11.05 -5.20
N ILE A 30 1.17 11.53 -4.00
CA ILE A 30 1.58 12.93 -3.80
C ILE A 30 3.04 13.05 -4.25
N LEU A 31 3.26 13.90 -5.27
CA LEU A 31 4.60 14.18 -5.77
C LEU A 31 5.12 15.50 -5.21
N TYR A 32 6.32 15.46 -4.64
CA TYR A 32 7.03 16.59 -4.07
C TYR A 32 8.09 17.07 -5.05
N LYS A 33 8.17 18.38 -5.29
CA LYS A 33 9.22 18.98 -6.12
C LYS A 33 10.40 19.38 -5.25
N SER A 34 11.61 19.08 -5.71
CA SER A 34 12.84 19.54 -5.05
C SER A 34 12.97 21.06 -5.12
N LEU A 35 13.49 21.66 -4.04
CA LEU A 35 13.82 23.09 -4.01
C LEU A 35 15.13 23.41 -4.74
N LYS A 36 15.99 22.41 -4.94
CA LYS A 36 17.32 22.56 -5.56
C LYS A 36 17.33 22.19 -7.04
N SER A 37 16.44 21.30 -7.44
CA SER A 37 16.32 20.76 -8.80
C SER A 37 14.84 20.65 -9.15
N ASN A 38 14.49 20.67 -10.44
CA ASN A 38 13.12 20.38 -10.88
C ASN A 38 12.74 18.88 -10.76
N ASP A 39 13.51 18.11 -10.00
CA ASP A 39 13.23 16.70 -9.77
C ASP A 39 11.99 16.51 -8.90
N LYS A 40 11.23 15.46 -9.20
CA LYS A 40 10.05 15.04 -8.45
C LYS A 40 10.41 13.85 -7.54
N TYR A 41 9.78 13.80 -6.37
CA TYR A 41 9.97 12.78 -5.34
C TYR A 41 8.63 12.27 -4.84
N ILE A 42 8.61 11.04 -4.35
CA ILE A 42 7.46 10.38 -3.73
C ILE A 42 7.90 9.75 -2.41
N VAL A 43 7.00 9.67 -1.42
CA VAL A 43 7.23 8.87 -0.21
C VAL A 43 7.18 7.39 -0.57
N LYS A 44 8.07 6.57 -0.03
CA LYS A 44 8.11 5.13 -0.34
C LYS A 44 6.79 4.40 -0.03
N SER A 45 6.08 4.77 1.03
CA SER A 45 4.75 4.21 1.36
C SER A 45 3.73 4.44 0.24
N ASP A 46 3.74 5.62 -0.39
CA ASP A 46 2.80 5.97 -1.46
C ASP A 46 3.04 5.16 -2.75
N LEU A 47 4.21 4.53 -2.90
CA LEU A 47 4.46 3.60 -4.01
C LEU A 47 3.59 2.35 -3.93
N PHE A 48 3.19 1.89 -2.74
CA PHE A 48 2.28 0.74 -2.62
C PHE A 48 0.88 1.11 -3.11
N VAL A 49 0.42 2.33 -2.86
CA VAL A 49 -0.83 2.87 -3.41
C VAL A 49 -0.73 2.97 -4.94
N PHE A 50 0.41 3.45 -5.45
CA PHE A 50 0.67 3.48 -6.90
C PHE A 50 0.57 2.08 -7.54
N LEU A 51 1.19 1.05 -6.93
CA LEU A 51 1.08 -0.33 -7.40
C LEU A 51 -0.37 -0.85 -7.35
N GLN A 52 -1.12 -0.56 -6.29
CA GLN A 52 -2.52 -0.95 -6.16
C GLN A 52 -3.37 -0.36 -7.30
N ASN A 53 -3.19 0.93 -7.60
CA ASN A 53 -3.92 1.63 -8.64
C ASN A 53 -3.63 1.07 -10.04
N MET A 54 -2.37 0.72 -10.32
CA MET A 54 -2.04 0.05 -11.59
C MET A 54 -2.72 -1.32 -11.72
N VAL A 55 -2.74 -2.13 -10.65
CA VAL A 55 -3.45 -3.41 -10.69
C VAL A 55 -4.95 -3.22 -10.90
N LEU A 56 -5.54 -2.19 -10.28
CA LEU A 56 -6.94 -1.81 -10.50
C LEU A 56 -7.23 -1.46 -11.96
N GLU A 57 -6.34 -0.73 -12.63
CA GLU A 57 -6.49 -0.40 -14.04
C GLU A 57 -6.37 -1.64 -14.95
N PHE A 58 -5.53 -2.60 -14.59
CA PHE A 58 -5.30 -3.81 -15.40
C PHE A 58 -6.30 -4.93 -15.11
N THR A 59 -7.02 -4.86 -14.00
CA THR A 59 -7.99 -5.87 -13.58
C THR A 59 -9.40 -5.35 -13.74
N HIS A 60 -10.32 -6.20 -14.23
CA HIS A 60 -11.69 -5.74 -14.52
C HIS A 60 -12.38 -5.17 -13.26
N PRO A 61 -13.04 -4.00 -13.37
CA PRO A 61 -13.48 -3.17 -12.24
C PRO A 61 -14.59 -3.76 -11.34
N ASN A 62 -15.13 -4.94 -11.65
CA ASN A 62 -16.31 -5.47 -10.96
C ASN A 62 -16.00 -6.48 -9.84
N ARG A 63 -14.80 -6.45 -9.25
CA ARG A 63 -14.47 -7.34 -8.12
C ARG A 63 -13.77 -6.59 -6.99
N TRP A 64 -14.53 -5.73 -6.30
CA TRP A 64 -14.07 -5.01 -5.10
C TRP A 64 -13.39 -5.92 -4.09
N ASN A 65 -13.97 -7.10 -3.82
CA ASN A 65 -13.39 -8.07 -2.89
C ASN A 65 -12.02 -8.59 -3.36
N TYR A 66 -11.79 -8.74 -4.67
CA TYR A 66 -10.48 -9.12 -5.22
C TYR A 66 -9.42 -8.04 -4.97
N VAL A 67 -9.80 -6.77 -5.15
CA VAL A 67 -8.91 -5.62 -4.94
C VAL A 67 -8.57 -5.48 -3.46
N SER A 68 -9.55 -5.65 -2.57
CA SER A 68 -9.33 -5.59 -1.12
C SER A 68 -8.26 -6.59 -0.66
N LEU A 69 -8.27 -7.81 -1.23
CA LEU A 69 -7.24 -8.80 -0.91
C LEU A 69 -5.85 -8.37 -1.39
N ILE A 70 -5.73 -7.72 -2.55
CA ILE A 70 -4.45 -7.17 -3.02
C ILE A 70 -3.99 -6.05 -2.08
N ALA A 71 -4.91 -5.17 -1.67
CA ALA A 71 -4.63 -4.06 -0.77
C ALA A 71 -4.08 -4.54 0.57
N TYR A 72 -4.66 -5.58 1.18
CA TYR A 72 -4.11 -6.16 2.43
C TYR A 72 -2.68 -6.68 2.27
N CYS A 73 -2.35 -7.23 1.10
CA CYS A 73 -1.02 -7.75 0.84
C CYS A 73 0.01 -6.65 0.65
N LEU A 74 -0.36 -5.57 -0.07
CA LEU A 74 0.48 -4.40 -0.22
C LEU A 74 0.65 -3.67 1.11
N LYS A 75 -0.41 -3.59 1.93
CA LYS A 75 -0.35 -3.01 3.27
C LYS A 75 0.62 -3.75 4.18
N ALA A 76 0.62 -5.09 4.17
CA ALA A 76 1.59 -5.88 4.93
C ALA A 76 3.05 -5.71 4.46
N GLN A 77 3.28 -5.22 3.24
CA GLN A 77 4.61 -4.85 2.77
C GLN A 77 4.96 -3.42 3.19
N GLU A 78 4.00 -2.51 3.11
CA GLU A 78 4.12 -1.13 3.60
C GLU A 78 4.40 -1.08 5.11
N GLU A 79 3.84 -1.98 5.90
CA GLU A 79 4.10 -2.14 7.35
C GLU A 79 5.58 -2.42 7.67
N LYS A 80 6.40 -2.77 6.66
CA LYS A 80 7.86 -2.88 6.85
C LYS A 80 8.58 -1.54 6.74
N LEU A 81 7.85 -0.49 6.32
CA LEU A 81 8.31 0.88 6.19
C LEU A 81 7.66 1.81 7.22
N THR A 82 6.80 1.32 8.13
CA THR A 82 5.97 2.18 9.01
C THR A 82 6.79 3.09 9.92
N GLU A 83 8.04 2.75 10.20
CA GLU A 83 8.95 3.58 10.98
C GLU A 83 9.80 4.51 10.10
N CYS A 84 9.85 4.31 8.78
CA CYS A 84 10.76 4.97 7.87
C CYS A 84 10.04 5.92 6.90
N LEU A 85 10.07 7.22 7.20
CA LEU A 85 9.56 8.26 6.30
C LEU A 85 10.63 8.66 5.28
N GLU A 86 10.83 7.82 4.26
CA GLU A 86 11.83 8.03 3.20
C GLU A 86 11.22 8.44 1.86
N PHE A 87 11.94 9.29 1.14
CA PHE A 87 11.57 9.75 -0.20
C PHE A 87 12.49 9.17 -1.26
N VAL A 88 11.94 8.89 -2.43
CA VAL A 88 12.70 8.48 -3.61
C VAL A 88 12.35 9.34 -4.81
N LYS A 89 13.34 9.56 -5.68
CA LYS A 89 13.13 10.27 -6.94
C LYS A 89 12.13 9.50 -7.78
N PHE A 90 11.11 10.19 -8.28
CA PHE A 90 10.00 9.60 -9.00
C PHE A 90 9.54 10.54 -10.11
N ASN A 91 9.84 10.19 -11.35
CA ASN A 91 9.43 10.92 -12.55
C ASN A 91 8.59 10.02 -13.46
N ASP A 92 8.12 10.60 -14.55
CA ASP A 92 7.22 9.91 -15.48
C ASP A 92 7.92 8.68 -16.13
N GLU A 93 9.23 8.74 -16.33
CA GLU A 93 10.03 7.59 -16.83
C GLU A 93 10.04 6.42 -15.84
N VAL A 94 10.25 6.69 -14.54
CA VAL A 94 10.20 5.66 -13.49
C VAL A 94 8.80 5.06 -13.38
N ALA A 95 7.76 5.88 -13.47
CA ALA A 95 6.38 5.41 -13.47
C ALA A 95 6.12 4.47 -14.65
N ASP A 96 6.52 4.87 -15.86
CA ASP A 96 6.41 4.07 -17.08
C ASP A 96 7.16 2.73 -16.98
N GLU A 97 8.35 2.72 -16.39
CA GLU A 97 9.14 1.49 -16.20
C GLU A 97 8.45 0.51 -15.24
N LEU A 98 7.98 0.99 -14.09
CA LEU A 98 7.22 0.17 -13.14
C LEU A 98 5.94 -0.38 -13.77
N GLU A 99 5.22 0.46 -14.52
CA GLU A 99 4.00 0.07 -15.22
C GLU A 99 4.27 -1.01 -16.27
N LYS A 100 5.28 -0.81 -17.13
CA LYS A 100 5.69 -1.79 -18.15
C LYS A 100 6.07 -3.12 -17.53
N LYS A 101 6.82 -3.07 -16.42
CA LYS A 101 7.25 -4.27 -15.71
C LYS A 101 6.07 -5.02 -15.10
N LEU A 102 5.20 -4.33 -14.37
CA LEU A 102 4.01 -4.95 -13.79
C LEU A 102 3.07 -5.51 -14.87
N LYS A 103 2.85 -4.78 -15.97
CA LYS A 103 2.09 -5.27 -17.13
C LYS A 103 2.73 -6.52 -17.75
N HIS A 104 4.05 -6.57 -17.86
CA HIS A 104 4.76 -7.73 -18.38
C HIS A 104 4.55 -8.95 -17.46
N GLU A 105 4.73 -8.76 -16.16
CA GLU A 105 4.54 -9.81 -15.15
C GLU A 105 3.11 -10.36 -15.13
N LEU A 106 2.11 -9.48 -15.20
CA LEU A 106 0.69 -9.87 -15.22
C LEU A 106 0.27 -10.57 -16.52
N LYS A 107 1.03 -10.39 -17.61
CA LYS A 107 0.81 -11.09 -18.89
C LYS A 107 1.45 -12.47 -18.94
N LYS A 108 2.33 -12.81 -17.99
CA LYS A 108 2.88 -14.17 -17.89
C LYS A 108 1.71 -15.13 -17.74
N LYS A 109 1.63 -16.15 -18.61
CA LYS A 109 0.54 -17.12 -18.55
C LYS A 109 0.61 -17.85 -17.21
N PRO A 110 -0.39 -17.72 -16.33
CA PRO A 110 -0.41 -18.50 -15.10
C PRO A 110 -0.79 -19.96 -15.39
N PHE A 111 -1.37 -20.22 -16.56
CA PHE A 111 -2.06 -21.47 -16.89
C PHE A 111 -1.14 -22.47 -17.57
N ASN A 112 -0.59 -23.38 -16.77
CA ASN A 112 -0.39 -24.75 -17.25
C ASN A 112 -1.71 -25.51 -17.05
N ASN A 113 -2.30 -26.04 -18.12
CA ASN A 113 -3.56 -26.79 -18.05
C ASN A 113 -3.52 -27.91 -16.99
N VAL A 114 -2.37 -28.57 -16.81
CA VAL A 114 -2.21 -29.63 -15.81
C VAL A 114 -2.34 -29.08 -14.39
N ILE A 115 -1.73 -27.92 -14.11
CA ILE A 115 -1.81 -27.27 -12.80
C ILE A 115 -3.24 -26.78 -12.55
N PHE A 116 -3.88 -26.20 -13.57
CA PHE A 116 -5.25 -25.72 -13.47
C PHE A 116 -6.24 -26.85 -13.15
N GLU A 117 -6.16 -27.96 -13.89
CA GLU A 117 -7.05 -29.11 -13.69
C GLU A 117 -6.84 -29.75 -12.32
N ARG A 118 -5.57 -29.90 -11.88
CA ARG A 118 -5.26 -30.40 -10.53
C ARG A 118 -5.84 -29.48 -9.45
N LEU A 119 -5.64 -28.18 -9.56
CA LEU A 119 -6.16 -27.21 -8.59
C LEU A 119 -7.69 -27.22 -8.56
N LYS A 120 -8.34 -27.30 -9.73
CA LYS A 120 -9.80 -27.40 -9.83
C LYS A 120 -10.32 -28.63 -9.09
N GLU A 121 -9.69 -29.79 -9.29
CA GLU A 121 -10.03 -31.02 -8.58
C GLU A 121 -9.78 -30.92 -7.07
N GLU A 122 -8.63 -30.37 -6.65
CA GLU A 122 -8.30 -30.13 -5.24
C GLU A 122 -9.37 -29.25 -4.57
N LEU A 123 -9.65 -28.07 -5.13
CA LEU A 123 -10.62 -27.13 -4.57
C LEU A 123 -12.05 -27.69 -4.55
N SER A 124 -12.43 -28.52 -5.53
CA SER A 124 -13.76 -29.15 -5.56
C SER A 124 -14.06 -30.07 -4.37
N ARG A 125 -13.02 -30.54 -3.67
CA ARG A 125 -13.14 -31.47 -2.53
C ARG A 125 -13.15 -30.75 -1.18
N LEU A 126 -12.92 -29.43 -1.19
CA LEU A 126 -12.83 -28.61 0.01
C LEU A 126 -14.17 -27.96 0.33
N ASN A 127 -14.41 -27.74 1.61
CA ASN A 127 -15.49 -26.86 2.06
C ASN A 127 -15.04 -25.38 2.02
N MET A 128 -15.99 -24.46 2.28
CA MET A 128 -15.72 -23.02 2.21
C MET A 128 -14.59 -22.56 3.13
N ASP A 129 -14.53 -23.06 4.37
CA ASP A 129 -13.50 -22.65 5.33
C ASP A 129 -12.11 -23.11 4.88
N GLN A 130 -12.00 -24.33 4.37
CA GLN A 130 -10.76 -24.86 3.80
C GLN A 130 -10.31 -24.09 2.56
N ILE A 131 -11.25 -23.63 1.72
CA ILE A 131 -10.95 -22.78 0.57
C ILE A 131 -10.49 -21.40 1.05
N THR A 132 -11.15 -20.81 2.04
CA THR A 132 -10.70 -19.55 2.67
C THR A 132 -9.25 -19.65 3.15
N GLU A 133 -8.90 -20.70 3.89
CA GLU A 133 -7.52 -20.93 4.35
C GLU A 133 -6.55 -21.12 3.17
N THR A 134 -6.98 -21.81 2.11
CA THR A 134 -6.17 -21.93 0.89
C THR A 134 -5.86 -20.57 0.28
N PHE A 135 -6.83 -19.64 0.24
CA PHE A 135 -6.62 -18.27 -0.23
C PHE A 135 -5.71 -17.45 0.69
N LYS A 136 -5.87 -17.55 2.03
CA LYS A 136 -4.98 -16.89 2.99
C LYS A 136 -3.52 -17.29 2.81
N ASN A 137 -3.28 -18.56 2.50
CA ASN A 137 -1.94 -19.12 2.27
C ASN A 137 -1.24 -18.57 1.02
N LEU A 138 -1.92 -17.84 0.14
CA LEU A 138 -1.24 -17.12 -0.95
C LEU A 138 -0.40 -15.95 -0.44
N THR A 139 -0.73 -15.40 0.74
CA THR A 139 0.03 -14.34 1.40
C THR A 139 0.21 -14.62 2.89
N PRO A 140 1.15 -15.53 3.23
CA PRO A 140 1.37 -15.95 4.61
C PRO A 140 1.94 -14.84 5.51
N LYS A 141 2.39 -13.73 4.91
CA LYS A 141 2.91 -12.57 5.65
C LYS A 141 1.80 -11.62 6.15
N VAL A 142 0.57 -11.77 5.65
CA VAL A 142 -0.56 -10.97 6.12
C VAL A 142 -1.06 -11.58 7.43
N ASN A 143 -1.16 -10.75 8.48
CA ASN A 143 -1.85 -11.15 9.70
C ASN A 143 -3.36 -11.12 9.44
N TRP A 144 -3.92 -12.28 9.06
CA TRP A 144 -5.34 -12.44 8.75
C TRP A 144 -6.26 -12.35 9.97
N ASP A 145 -5.71 -12.61 11.16
CA ASP A 145 -6.46 -12.61 12.42
C ASP A 145 -6.46 -11.25 13.11
N SER A 146 -5.68 -10.29 12.62
CA SER A 146 -5.61 -8.94 13.20
C SER A 146 -6.90 -8.15 13.06
N ASN A 147 -7.76 -8.52 12.11
CA ASN A 147 -9.01 -7.82 11.83
C ASN A 147 -9.99 -8.78 11.14
N ILE A 148 -11.16 -8.98 11.76
CA ILE A 148 -12.21 -9.88 11.26
C ILE A 148 -12.66 -9.54 9.83
N TRP A 149 -12.62 -8.26 9.44
CA TRP A 149 -12.99 -7.81 8.10
C TRP A 149 -12.10 -8.41 7.01
N LYS A 150 -10.82 -8.71 7.29
CA LYS A 150 -9.92 -9.36 6.32
C LYS A 150 -10.45 -10.72 5.91
N THR A 151 -10.90 -11.51 6.89
CA THR A 151 -11.48 -12.84 6.66
C THR A 151 -12.86 -12.73 6.02
N ILE A 152 -13.71 -11.80 6.47
CA ILE A 152 -15.03 -11.54 5.86
C ILE A 152 -14.88 -11.24 4.37
N ARG A 153 -13.89 -10.46 3.94
CA ARG A 153 -13.68 -10.13 2.52
C ARG A 153 -13.33 -11.34 1.65
N ILE A 154 -12.57 -12.31 2.17
CA ILE A 154 -12.35 -13.58 1.46
C ILE A 154 -13.66 -14.34 1.33
N HIS A 155 -14.42 -14.48 2.42
CA HIS A 155 -15.71 -15.16 2.39
C HIS A 155 -16.67 -14.48 1.41
N SER A 156 -16.78 -13.15 1.42
CA SER A 156 -17.61 -12.40 0.46
C SER A 156 -17.18 -12.66 -0.99
N LEU A 157 -15.87 -12.64 -1.30
CA LEU A 157 -15.38 -13.00 -2.63
C LEU A 157 -15.83 -14.40 -3.03
N LEU A 158 -15.72 -15.37 -2.14
CA LEU A 158 -16.07 -16.76 -2.43
C LEU A 158 -17.59 -16.94 -2.58
N THR A 159 -18.39 -16.27 -1.74
CA THR A 159 -19.86 -16.28 -1.83
C THR A 159 -20.33 -15.63 -3.13
N ASP A 160 -19.77 -14.47 -3.51
CA ASP A 160 -20.10 -13.81 -4.79
C ASP A 160 -19.89 -14.77 -5.97
N LEU A 161 -18.83 -15.59 -5.95
CA LEU A 161 -18.57 -16.56 -7.00
C LEU A 161 -19.62 -17.68 -7.03
N HIS A 162 -20.14 -18.12 -5.88
CA HIS A 162 -21.21 -19.12 -5.82
C HIS A 162 -22.55 -18.57 -6.32
N GLU A 163 -22.84 -17.30 -6.04
CA GLU A 163 -24.10 -16.66 -6.45
C GLU A 163 -24.13 -16.36 -7.95
N ILE A 164 -22.99 -15.97 -8.52
CA ILE A 164 -22.91 -15.58 -9.94
C ILE A 164 -22.84 -16.79 -10.88
N TRP A 165 -22.20 -17.89 -10.46
CA TRP A 165 -21.87 -19.00 -11.35
C TRP A 165 -22.70 -20.25 -11.08
N PRO A 166 -23.10 -21.01 -12.14
CA PRO A 166 -23.74 -22.29 -11.97
C PRO A 166 -22.88 -23.25 -11.13
N ILE A 167 -23.51 -24.07 -10.28
CA ILE A 167 -22.84 -25.00 -9.35
C ILE A 167 -21.73 -25.82 -10.02
N ARG A 168 -21.95 -26.27 -11.27
CA ARG A 168 -20.98 -27.08 -12.04
C ARG A 168 -19.71 -26.32 -12.44
N GLU A 169 -19.78 -25.00 -12.56
CA GLU A 169 -18.68 -24.13 -12.95
C GLU A 169 -17.89 -23.58 -11.75
N ILE A 170 -18.45 -23.66 -10.54
CA ILE A 170 -17.85 -23.09 -9.32
C ILE A 170 -16.40 -23.55 -9.13
N PRO A 171 -16.03 -24.85 -9.19
CA PRO A 171 -14.65 -25.27 -9.02
C PRO A 171 -13.71 -24.67 -10.08
N ARG A 172 -14.16 -24.59 -11.33
CA ARG A 172 -13.39 -24.00 -12.44
C ARG A 172 -13.13 -22.52 -12.19
N VAL A 173 -14.17 -21.78 -11.78
CA VAL A 173 -14.10 -20.34 -11.52
C VAL A 173 -13.27 -20.04 -10.28
N MET A 174 -13.37 -20.85 -9.23
CA MET A 174 -12.52 -20.77 -8.05
C MET A 174 -11.05 -20.98 -8.39
N ALA A 175 -10.72 -22.05 -9.11
CA ALA A 175 -9.35 -22.32 -9.54
C ALA A 175 -8.79 -21.17 -10.40
N ALA A 176 -9.59 -20.66 -11.35
CA ALA A 176 -9.20 -19.51 -12.15
C ALA A 176 -8.96 -18.25 -11.31
N THR A 177 -9.82 -18.00 -10.31
CA THR A 177 -9.69 -16.85 -9.41
C THR A 177 -8.46 -16.98 -8.51
N PHE A 178 -8.23 -18.16 -7.93
CA PHE A 178 -7.06 -18.47 -7.11
C PHE A 178 -5.76 -18.28 -7.89
N MET A 179 -5.68 -18.85 -9.11
CA MET A 179 -4.48 -18.71 -9.95
C MET A 179 -4.24 -17.27 -10.38
N LYS A 180 -5.30 -16.54 -10.72
CA LYS A 180 -5.20 -15.13 -11.09
C LYS A 180 -4.72 -14.28 -9.92
N TYR A 181 -5.29 -14.47 -8.74
CA TYR A 181 -4.87 -13.78 -7.52
C TYR A 181 -3.42 -14.11 -7.17
N GLY A 182 -3.05 -15.39 -7.17
CA GLY A 182 -1.67 -15.83 -6.94
C GLY A 182 -0.68 -15.29 -7.97
N LEU A 183 -1.07 -15.16 -9.24
CA LEU A 183 -0.24 -14.48 -10.25
C LEU A 183 -0.05 -13.02 -9.90
N THR A 184 -1.12 -12.28 -9.65
CA THR A 184 -1.04 -10.85 -9.32
C THR A 184 -0.16 -10.59 -8.10
N LEU A 185 -0.30 -11.39 -7.05
CA LEU A 185 0.52 -11.27 -5.85
C LEU A 185 2.00 -11.52 -6.12
N ARG A 186 2.33 -12.57 -6.90
CA ARG A 186 3.72 -12.84 -7.31
C ARG A 186 4.27 -11.72 -8.18
N SER A 187 3.50 -11.25 -9.17
CA SER A 187 3.91 -10.14 -10.04
C SER A 187 4.21 -8.86 -9.25
N LEU A 188 3.39 -8.53 -8.25
CA LEU A 188 3.66 -7.41 -7.36
C LEU A 188 4.92 -7.63 -6.53
N GLN A 189 5.09 -8.84 -5.96
CA GLN A 189 6.27 -9.19 -5.18
C GLN A 189 7.56 -9.12 -6.02
N ASP A 190 7.54 -9.60 -7.26
CA ASP A 190 8.67 -9.54 -8.18
C ASP A 190 9.04 -8.08 -8.52
N VAL A 191 8.04 -7.22 -8.76
CA VAL A 191 8.26 -5.77 -8.97
C VAL A 191 8.86 -5.11 -7.74
N ILE A 192 8.37 -5.44 -6.53
CA ILE A 192 8.88 -4.92 -5.26
C ILE A 192 10.34 -5.35 -5.03
N ASP A 193 10.62 -6.65 -5.18
CA ASP A 193 11.93 -7.23 -4.88
C ASP A 193 13.02 -6.80 -5.86
N ASP A 194 12.67 -6.60 -7.13
CA ASP A 194 13.60 -6.10 -8.12
C ASP A 194 13.88 -4.59 -8.01
N ASN A 195 13.11 -3.86 -7.21
CA ASN A 195 13.27 -2.41 -6.99
C ASN A 195 13.52 -2.08 -5.51
N PRO A 196 14.55 -2.68 -4.87
CA PRO A 196 14.73 -2.57 -3.42
C PRO A 196 14.94 -1.13 -2.94
N LYS A 197 15.57 -0.28 -3.76
CA LYS A 197 15.77 1.14 -3.46
C LYS A 197 14.46 1.92 -3.28
N MET A 198 13.39 1.48 -3.93
CA MET A 198 12.07 2.11 -3.89
C MET A 198 11.18 1.52 -2.79
N PHE A 199 11.29 0.22 -2.51
CA PHE A 199 10.34 -0.49 -1.64
C PHE A 199 10.91 -1.03 -0.33
N ARG A 200 12.21 -0.85 -0.06
CA ARG A 200 12.86 -1.26 1.21
C ARG A 200 13.44 -0.03 1.92
N PRO A 201 13.56 -0.05 3.26
CA PRO A 201 14.27 0.99 3.99
C PRO A 201 15.72 1.12 3.51
N SER A 202 16.27 2.32 3.56
CA SER A 202 17.65 2.55 3.16
C SER A 202 18.60 2.05 4.26
N GLU A 203 19.39 1.01 3.98
CA GLU A 203 20.33 0.42 4.95
C GLU A 203 21.51 1.34 5.32
N THR A 204 21.73 2.43 4.58
CA THR A 204 22.88 3.31 4.79
C THR A 204 22.48 4.79 4.72
N LYS A 205 23.01 5.61 5.63
CA LYS A 205 22.94 7.09 5.59
C LYS A 205 23.71 7.72 4.41
N THR A 206 24.08 6.95 3.40
CA THR A 206 24.87 7.44 2.25
C THR A 206 24.01 8.12 1.19
N VAL A 207 22.70 7.89 1.21
CA VAL A 207 21.74 8.58 0.34
C VAL A 207 21.41 9.94 0.98
N PRO A 208 21.39 11.05 0.21
CA PRO A 208 21.00 12.34 0.76
C PRO A 208 19.61 12.26 1.40
N THR A 209 19.49 12.68 2.66
CA THR A 209 18.20 12.82 3.32
C THR A 209 17.37 13.85 2.56
N VAL A 210 16.19 13.43 2.10
CA VAL A 210 15.21 14.29 1.45
C VAL A 210 14.08 14.50 2.44
N VAL A 211 13.74 15.77 2.67
CA VAL A 211 12.69 16.19 3.61
C VAL A 211 11.73 17.16 2.92
N ARG A 212 10.49 17.19 3.37
CA ARG A 212 9.49 18.20 3.00
C ARG A 212 9.80 19.48 3.75
N VAL A 213 9.66 20.58 3.01
CA VAL A 213 9.83 21.94 3.54
C VAL A 213 8.47 22.62 3.52
N PHE A 214 8.11 23.22 4.64
CA PHE A 214 6.90 24.01 4.81
C PHE A 214 7.30 25.49 4.85
N GLU A 215 6.65 26.30 4.04
CA GLU A 215 6.83 27.76 4.00
C GLU A 215 5.53 28.40 4.53
N ASP A 216 5.69 29.32 5.47
CA ASP A 216 4.63 30.24 5.91
C ASP A 216 4.81 31.57 5.15
N GLU A 217 3.74 32.33 4.93
CA GLU A 217 3.71 33.45 3.98
C GLU A 217 4.76 34.54 4.28
N ASP A 218 5.19 34.69 5.55
CA ASP A 218 6.13 35.72 6.01
C ASP A 218 7.25 35.22 6.99
N GLU A 219 7.40 33.90 7.25
CA GLU A 219 8.24 33.33 8.33
C GLU A 219 9.09 32.11 7.87
N PRO A 220 10.08 31.62 8.66
CA PRO A 220 11.17 30.77 8.18
C PRO A 220 10.70 29.38 7.74
N ARG A 221 11.46 28.75 6.86
CA ARG A 221 11.22 27.37 6.39
C ARG A 221 11.27 26.38 7.55
N TYR A 222 10.30 25.48 7.62
CA TYR A 222 10.25 24.40 8.60
C TYR A 222 10.38 23.02 7.93
N VAL A 223 10.90 22.05 8.67
CA VAL A 223 10.93 20.63 8.27
C VAL A 223 10.42 19.75 9.40
N MET A 224 9.94 18.54 9.09
CA MET A 224 9.54 17.56 10.10
C MET A 224 10.76 16.83 10.66
N LYS A 225 10.85 16.71 11.98
CA LYS A 225 11.97 16.02 12.65
C LYS A 225 12.05 14.54 12.28
N SER A 226 10.89 13.86 12.15
CA SER A 226 10.81 12.45 11.80
C SER A 226 11.39 12.11 10.42
N GLU A 227 11.40 13.08 9.49
CA GLU A 227 12.02 12.92 8.17
C GLU A 227 13.56 13.01 8.21
N LEU A 228 14.12 13.54 9.31
CA LEU A 228 15.56 13.64 9.55
C LEU A 228 16.09 12.49 10.39
N SER A 229 15.40 12.13 11.47
CA SER A 229 15.78 11.03 12.35
C SER A 229 15.49 9.67 11.71
N GLY A 230 14.50 9.59 10.82
CA GLY A 230 13.98 8.34 10.30
C GLY A 230 13.20 7.54 11.35
N GLU A 231 12.79 8.20 12.44
CA GLU A 231 12.01 7.63 13.54
C GLU A 231 10.79 8.52 13.80
N VAL A 232 9.61 7.91 13.94
CA VAL A 232 8.39 8.60 14.36
C VAL A 232 8.32 8.49 15.88
N GLU A 233 8.58 9.59 16.60
CA GLU A 233 8.35 9.65 18.05
C GLU A 233 6.83 9.56 18.32
N THR A 234 6.37 8.40 18.79
CA THR A 234 4.94 8.12 19.06
C THR A 234 4.57 8.17 20.54
N ASP A 235 5.54 8.21 21.45
CA ASP A 235 5.31 8.24 22.90
C ASP A 235 5.77 9.57 23.47
N THR A 236 4.83 10.36 23.97
CA THR A 236 4.93 11.03 25.27
C THR A 236 3.62 11.74 25.58
N GLU A 237 3.15 11.62 26.82
CA GLU A 237 2.03 12.35 27.41
C GLU A 237 2.21 13.89 27.42
N ASP A 238 3.26 14.41 26.78
CA ASP A 238 3.57 15.84 26.68
C ASP A 238 2.99 16.42 25.39
N ALA A 239 1.81 17.02 25.54
CA ALA A 239 1.03 17.70 24.50
C ALA A 239 1.69 18.95 23.86
N ARG A 240 3.03 19.07 23.83
CA ARG A 240 3.75 20.24 23.29
C ARG A 240 5.06 19.90 22.56
N ILE A 241 5.25 18.68 22.07
CA ILE A 241 6.40 18.41 21.20
C ILE A 241 6.17 19.03 19.83
N LEU A 242 6.96 20.06 19.50
CA LEU A 242 7.06 20.57 18.14
C LEU A 242 7.70 19.47 17.28
N HIS A 243 6.88 18.79 16.47
CA HIS A 243 7.32 17.82 15.46
C HIS A 243 8.06 18.47 14.29
N THR A 244 8.12 19.80 14.26
CA THR A 244 8.83 20.60 13.27
C THR A 244 10.08 21.27 13.86
N MET A 245 11.04 21.60 13.01
CA MET A 245 12.19 22.45 13.33
C MET A 245 12.49 23.40 12.18
N ARG A 246 13.16 24.53 12.46
CA ARG A 246 13.54 25.47 11.40
C ARG A 246 14.61 24.84 10.52
N MET A 247 14.49 25.04 9.20
CA MET A 247 15.42 24.51 8.21
C MET A 247 16.85 25.03 8.43
N GLU A 248 17.00 26.25 8.93
CA GLU A 248 18.29 26.86 9.28
C GLU A 248 19.02 26.06 10.37
N ASP A 249 18.29 25.54 11.35
CA ASP A 249 18.85 24.75 12.44
C ASP A 249 19.40 23.40 11.92
N VAL A 250 18.75 22.82 10.90
CA VAL A 250 19.19 21.58 10.24
C VAL A 250 20.52 21.78 9.50
N ILE A 251 20.62 22.89 8.75
CA ILE A 251 21.83 23.25 7.99
C ILE A 251 22.97 23.62 8.97
N GLY A 252 22.62 24.15 10.14
CA GLY A 252 23.53 24.43 11.24
C GLY A 252 24.10 23.17 11.91
N THR A 253 23.26 22.16 12.17
CA THR A 253 23.67 20.90 12.84
C THR A 253 24.55 20.01 11.97
N ASP A 254 24.33 19.96 10.65
CA ASP A 254 25.19 19.23 9.70
C ASP A 254 26.65 19.73 9.75
N ASN A 255 26.85 21.01 10.06
CA ASN A 255 28.19 21.59 10.24
C ASN A 255 28.83 21.26 11.59
N ILE A 256 28.04 20.93 12.62
CA ILE A 256 28.54 20.59 13.95
C ILE A 256 28.93 19.10 14.02
N GLU A 257 28.10 18.19 13.51
CA GLU A 257 28.41 16.77 13.47
C GLU A 257 29.62 16.46 12.56
N ARG A 258 29.71 17.11 11.40
CA ARG A 258 30.91 17.00 10.52
C ARG A 258 32.17 17.60 11.14
N LYS A 259 32.06 18.62 11.99
CA LYS A 259 33.20 19.19 12.74
C LYS A 259 33.65 18.24 13.86
N GLN A 260 32.72 17.61 14.58
CA GLN A 260 33.05 16.65 15.63
C GLN A 260 33.68 15.37 15.06
N GLN A 261 33.22 14.86 13.92
CA GLN A 261 33.89 13.74 13.22
C GLN A 261 35.31 14.11 12.73
N LYS A 262 35.53 15.33 12.23
CA LYS A 262 36.88 15.79 11.84
C LYS A 262 37.82 15.99 13.03
N LEU A 263 37.31 16.45 14.17
CA LEU A 263 38.11 16.62 15.40
C LEU A 263 38.51 15.27 16.03
N GLY A 264 37.64 14.25 15.95
CA GLY A 264 37.95 12.88 16.40
C GLY A 264 38.97 12.13 15.51
N ALA A 265 39.15 12.54 14.25
CA ALA A 265 40.13 11.96 13.33
C ALA A 265 41.53 12.61 13.42
N LEU A 266 41.66 13.75 14.10
CA LEU A 266 42.94 14.44 14.34
C LEU A 266 43.61 14.06 15.67
N HIS A 267 42.99 13.18 16.46
CA HIS A 267 43.52 12.67 17.74
C HIS A 267 43.77 11.14 17.72
N LYS A 268 44.05 10.57 16.55
CA LYS A 268 44.61 9.22 16.42
C LYS A 268 46.00 9.26 15.81
#